data_AF-A0A925BAQ7-F1
#
_entry.id   AF-A0A925BAQ7-F1
#
_cell.length_a   1.000
_cell.length_b   1.000
_cell.length_c   1.000
_cell.angle_alpha   90.00
_cell.angle_beta   90.00
_cell.angle_gamma   90.00
#
_symmetry.space_group_name_H-M   'P 1'
#
loop_
_entity.id
_entity.type
_entity.pdbx_description
1 polymer ?
#
loop_
_entity_poly.entity_id
_entity_poly.type
_entity_poly.pdbx_seq_one_letter_code
_entity_poly.pdbx_strand_id
1 'polypeptide(L)'
;DKRNIIYTLDFLAEVLWSESESREAVVLWGAAAAIREEIGSPLSPDGKELRDRQLDRAGTVLGEDAYAAAWEEGRGLTWERAVEYVLVEVLAAAGS
;
A
#
# COMPACT_ATOMS: atom_id res chain seq x y z
N ASP A 1 -9.61 -14.07 -4.19
CA ASP A 1 -9.33 -13.52 -5.54
C ASP A 1 -8.34 -12.36 -5.39
N LYS A 2 -7.28 -12.32 -6.20
CA LYS A 2 -6.20 -11.32 -6.12
C LYS A 2 -6.68 -9.90 -6.41
N ARG A 3 -7.70 -9.74 -7.26
CA ARG A 3 -8.30 -8.41 -7.52
C ARG A 3 -8.97 -7.84 -6.28
N ASN A 4 -9.73 -8.65 -5.55
CA ASN A 4 -10.34 -8.22 -4.29
C ASN A 4 -9.28 -7.82 -3.26
N ILE A 5 -8.18 -8.59 -3.16
CA ILE A 5 -7.06 -8.26 -2.27
C ILE A 5 -6.48 -6.89 -2.63
N ILE A 6 -6.22 -6.61 -3.90
CA ILE A 6 -5.72 -5.31 -4.35
C ILE A 6 -6.65 -4.16 -3.88
N TYR A 7 -7.96 -4.28 -4.10
CA TYR A 7 -8.92 -3.25 -3.68
C TYR A 7 -8.96 -3.07 -2.16
N THR A 8 -8.87 -4.17 -1.40
CA THR A 8 -8.79 -4.11 0.06
C THR A 8 -7.51 -3.42 0.53
N LEU A 9 -6.36 -3.74 -0.06
CA LEU A 9 -5.08 -3.09 0.26
C LEU A 9 -5.12 -1.59 -0.07
N ASP A 10 -5.62 -1.23 -1.24
CA ASP A 10 -5.77 0.19 -1.63
C ASP A 10 -6.67 0.93 -0.64
N PHE A 11 -7.84 0.39 -0.31
CA PHE A 11 -8.76 1.02 0.64
C PHE A 11 -8.15 1.21 2.03
N LEU A 12 -7.51 0.17 2.58
CA LEU A 12 -6.89 0.25 3.91
C LEU A 12 -5.72 1.23 3.94
N ALA A 13 -4.95 1.29 2.86
CA ALA A 13 -3.87 2.25 2.74
C ALA A 13 -4.39 3.69 2.72
N GLU A 14 -5.55 3.96 2.11
CA GLU A 14 -6.23 5.27 2.21
C GLU A 14 -6.66 5.59 3.64
N VAL A 15 -7.17 4.61 4.40
CA VAL A 15 -7.53 4.79 5.81
C VAL A 15 -6.30 5.14 6.64
N LEU A 16 -5.24 4.34 6.54
CA LEU A 16 -3.98 4.56 7.26
C LEU A 16 -3.35 5.91 6.90
N TRP A 17 -3.38 6.28 5.62
CA TRP A 17 -2.94 7.59 5.16
C TRP A 17 -3.72 8.72 5.84
N SER A 18 -5.04 8.57 6.01
CA SER A 18 -5.87 9.56 6.70
C SER A 18 -5.60 9.64 8.21
N GLU A 19 -5.14 8.54 8.81
CA GLU A 19 -4.76 8.43 10.22
C GLU A 19 -3.30 8.85 10.48
N SER A 20 -2.59 9.34 9.45
CA SER A 20 -1.17 9.72 9.49
C SER A 20 -0.19 8.55 9.64
N GLU A 21 -0.66 7.31 9.53
CA GLU A 21 0.14 6.07 9.46
C GLU A 21 0.76 5.92 8.06
N SER A 22 1.59 6.90 7.71
CA SER A 22 2.05 7.15 6.33
C SER A 22 2.96 6.03 5.82
N ARG A 23 3.75 5.40 6.70
CA ARG A 23 4.67 4.32 6.33
C ARG A 23 3.89 3.08 5.93
N GLU A 24 2.90 2.70 6.75
CA GLU A 24 2.06 1.52 6.58
C GLU A 24 1.20 1.66 5.31
N ALA A 25 0.67 2.86 5.05
CA ALA A 25 -0.01 3.16 3.79
C ALA A 25 0.89 2.89 2.56
N VAL A 26 2.16 3.30 2.59
CA VAL A 26 3.11 3.06 1.51
C VAL A 26 3.42 1.58 1.33
N VAL A 27 3.59 0.82 2.43
CA VAL A 27 3.78 -0.64 2.37
C VAL A 27 2.59 -1.31 1.65
N LEU A 28 1.36 -0.95 2.03
CA LEU A 28 0.17 -1.52 1.40
C LEU A 28 0.02 -1.14 -0.07
N TRP A 29 0.36 0.11 -0.45
CA TRP A 29 0.38 0.52 -1.86
C TRP A 29 1.46 -0.21 -2.66
N GLY A 30 2.64 -0.44 -2.09
CA GLY A 30 3.71 -1.25 -2.69
C GLY A 30 3.27 -2.70 -2.94
N ALA A 31 2.61 -3.31 -1.96
CA ALA A 31 2.06 -4.66 -2.10
C ALA A 31 0.98 -4.74 -3.19
N ALA A 32 0.05 -3.77 -3.20
CA ALA A 32 -0.98 -3.69 -4.24
C ALA A 32 -0.36 -3.52 -5.64
N ALA A 33 0.70 -2.72 -5.78
CA ALA A 33 1.42 -2.54 -7.04
C ALA A 33 2.06 -3.86 -7.53
N ALA A 34 2.75 -4.60 -6.65
CA ALA A 34 3.36 -5.88 -7.00
C ALA A 34 2.32 -6.92 -7.46
N ILE A 35 1.17 -7.01 -6.78
CA ILE A 35 0.10 -7.94 -7.18
C ILE A 35 -0.49 -7.54 -8.54
N ARG A 36 -0.68 -6.23 -8.80
CA ARG A 36 -1.18 -5.72 -10.09
C ARG A 36 -0.25 -6.10 -11.24
N GLU A 37 1.07 -5.99 -11.04
CA GLU A 37 2.09 -6.44 -12.00
C GLU A 37 2.00 -7.96 -12.23
N GLU A 38 1.91 -8.75 -11.15
CA GLU A 38 1.83 -10.21 -11.23
C GLU A 38 0.65 -10.71 -12.06
N ILE A 39 -0.53 -10.08 -11.91
CA ILE A 39 -1.75 -10.51 -12.60
C ILE A 39 -1.99 -9.78 -13.93
N GLY A 40 -1.09 -8.89 -14.36
CA GLY A 40 -1.24 -8.11 -15.59
C GLY A 40 -2.44 -7.16 -15.57
N SER A 41 -2.74 -6.54 -14.41
CA SER A 41 -3.90 -5.67 -14.21
C SER A 41 -3.47 -4.30 -13.68
N PRO A 42 -2.90 -3.43 -14.54
CA PRO A 42 -2.47 -2.10 -14.15
C PRO A 42 -3.66 -1.22 -13.71
N LEU A 43 -3.35 -0.14 -12.99
CA LEU A 43 -4.32 0.93 -12.72
C LEU A 43 -4.77 1.60 -14.03
N SER A 44 -5.98 2.16 -14.02
CA SER A 44 -6.41 3.10 -15.06
C SER A 44 -5.54 4.36 -15.04
N PRO A 45 -5.49 5.17 -16.12
CA PRO A 45 -4.71 6.41 -16.14
C PRO A 45 -5.00 7.33 -14.95
N ASP A 46 -6.28 7.59 -14.67
CA ASP A 46 -6.70 8.44 -13.54
C ASP A 46 -6.30 7.84 -12.18
N GLY A 47 -6.42 6.51 -12.05
CA GLY A 47 -6.02 5.80 -10.83
C GLY A 47 -4.50 5.85 -10.61
N LYS A 48 -3.73 5.76 -11.69
CA LYS A 48 -2.27 5.91 -11.65
C LYS A 48 -1.89 7.33 -11.24
N GLU A 49 -2.50 8.35 -11.84
CA GLU A 49 -2.22 9.75 -11.49
C GLU A 49 -2.57 10.06 -10.02
N LEU A 50 -3.68 9.52 -9.51
CA LEU A 50 -4.03 9.64 -8.10
C LEU A 50 -2.96 8.99 -7.21
N ARG A 51 -2.58 7.74 -7.51
CA ARG A 51 -1.57 7.00 -6.75
C ARG A 51 -0.21 7.69 -6.77
N ASP A 52 0.24 8.18 -7.92
CA ASP A 52 1.51 8.90 -8.07
C ASP A 52 1.53 10.14 -7.16
N ARG A 53 0.46 10.96 -7.15
CA ARG A 53 0.37 12.14 -6.27
C ARG A 53 0.40 11.78 -4.78
N GLN A 54 -0.20 10.66 -4.40
CA GLN A 54 -0.18 10.19 -3.01
C GLN A 54 1.20 9.70 -2.60
N LEU A 55 1.90 8.99 -3.49
CA LEU A 55 3.26 8.53 -3.26
C LEU A 55 4.25 9.70 -3.20
N ASP A 56 4.12 10.71 -4.06
CA ASP A 56 4.94 11.94 -3.98
C ASP A 56 4.77 12.66 -2.64
N ARG A 57 3.51 12.76 -2.17
CA ARG A 57 3.22 13.34 -0.86
C ARG A 57 3.78 12.47 0.28
N ALA A 58 3.68 11.15 0.18
CA ALA A 58 4.26 10.23 1.15
C ALA A 58 5.79 10.36 1.23
N GLY A 59 6.47 10.51 0.10
CA GLY A 59 7.90 10.81 0.04
C GLY A 59 8.27 12.11 0.76
N THR A 60 7.43 13.14 0.65
CA THR A 60 7.63 14.41 1.37
C THR A 60 7.42 14.26 2.89
N VAL A 61 6.44 13.46 3.31
CA VAL A 61 6.09 13.26 4.74
C VAL A 61 7.10 12.36 5.44
N LEU A 62 7.50 11.26 4.80
CA LEU A 62 8.40 10.25 5.39
C LEU A 62 9.88 10.58 5.21
N GLY A 63 10.21 11.37 4.19
CA GLY A 63 11.58 11.48 3.68
C GLY A 63 11.91 10.32 2.74
N GLU A 64 12.92 10.55 1.88
CA GLU A 64 13.27 9.66 0.77
C GLU A 64 13.65 8.24 1.23
N ASP A 65 14.53 8.11 2.23
CA ASP A 65 15.00 6.81 2.70
C ASP A 65 13.88 5.96 3.31
N ALA A 66 13.04 6.57 4.15
CA ALA A 66 11.96 5.86 4.83
C ALA A 66 10.83 5.49 3.86
N TYR A 67 10.55 6.36 2.89
CA TYR A 67 9.64 6.06 1.78
C TYR A 67 10.15 4.88 0.94
N ALA A 68 11.43 4.93 0.51
CA ALA A 68 12.01 3.88 -0.33
C ALA A 68 12.02 2.52 0.38
N ALA A 69 12.36 2.51 1.67
CA ALA A 69 12.32 1.29 2.48
C ALA A 69 10.90 0.71 2.58
N ALA A 70 9.90 1.55 2.88
CA ALA A 70 8.50 1.13 2.98
C ALA A 70 7.94 0.63 1.64
N TRP A 71 8.30 1.29 0.55
CA TRP A 71 7.87 0.90 -0.80
C TRP A 71 8.43 -0.47 -1.20
N GLU A 72 9.73 -0.69 -0.99
CA GLU A 72 10.37 -1.98 -1.31
C GLU A 72 9.90 -3.10 -0.37
N GLU A 73 9.65 -2.80 0.91
CA GLU A 73 9.03 -3.74 1.84
C GLU A 73 7.68 -4.21 1.33
N GLY A 74 6.81 -3.27 0.95
CA GLY A 74 5.50 -3.56 0.37
C GLY A 74 5.59 -4.41 -0.90
N ARG A 75 6.45 -4.01 -1.84
CA ARG A 75 6.65 -4.75 -3.10
C ARG A 75 7.25 -6.14 -2.90
N GLY A 76 7.98 -6.36 -1.81
CA GLY A 76 8.52 -7.66 -1.41
C GLY A 76 7.50 -8.62 -0.83
N LEU A 77 6.29 -8.15 -0.47
CA LEU A 77 5.23 -9.01 0.08
C LEU A 77 4.58 -9.84 -1.02
N THR A 78 4.44 -11.14 -0.78
CA THR A 78 3.50 -11.96 -1.56
C THR A 78 2.07 -11.57 -1.23
N TRP A 79 1.10 -11.91 -2.09
CA TRP A 79 -0.29 -11.59 -1.83
C TRP A 79 -0.81 -12.25 -0.53
N GLU A 80 -0.34 -13.46 -0.20
CA GLU A 80 -0.65 -14.13 1.07
C GLU A 80 -0.10 -13.33 2.25
N ARG A 81 1.14 -12.86 2.14
CA ARG A 81 1.80 -12.08 3.20
C ARG A 81 1.20 -10.69 3.35
N ALA A 82 0.74 -10.06 2.28
CA ALA A 82 0.02 -8.80 2.35
C ALA A 82 -1.32 -8.94 3.10
N VAL A 83 -2.02 -10.07 2.95
CA VAL A 83 -3.24 -10.37 3.72
C VAL A 83 -2.91 -10.59 5.19
N GLU A 84 -1.87 -11.36 5.51
CA GLU A 84 -1.42 -11.53 6.90
C GLU A 84 -0.99 -10.20 7.53
N TYR A 85 -0.23 -9.37 6.81
CA TYR A 85 0.21 -8.06 7.28
C TYR A 85 -0.99 -7.17 7.68
N VAL A 86 -2.03 -7.13 6.84
CA VAL A 86 -3.27 -6.40 7.17
C VAL A 86 -3.93 -6.93 8.43
N LEU A 87 -4.01 -8.25 8.60
CA LEU A 87 -4.71 -8.88 9.72
C LEU A 87 -3.95 -8.75 11.05
N VAL A 88 -2.62 -8.79 11.01
CA VAL A 88 -1.77 -8.85 12.20
C VAL A 88 -1.26 -7.46 12.60
N GLU A 89 -0.78 -6.67 11.65
CA GLU A 89 -0.08 -5.41 11.94
C GLU A 89 -1.03 -4.21 11.86
N VAL A 90 -1.96 -4.19 10.90
CA VAL A 90 -2.83 -3.02 10.63
C VAL A 90 -4.12 -3.05 11.45
N LEU A 91 -4.86 -4.16 11.43
CA LEU A 91 -6.17 -4.24 12.12
C LEU A 91 -6.05 -4.45 13.64
N ALA A 92 -4.94 -5.00 14.13
CA ALA A 92 -4.68 -5.10 15.57
C ALA A 92 -4.36 -3.74 16.19
N ALA A 93 -3.70 -2.85 15.43
CA ALA A 93 -3.40 -1.49 15.86
C ALA A 93 -4.65 -0.59 15.88
N ALA A 94 -5.57 -0.75 14.92
CA ALA A 94 -6.84 -0.01 14.87
C ALA A 94 -7.87 -0.41 15.96
N GLY A 95 -7.60 -1.47 16.71
CA GLY A 95 -8.46 -1.97 17.80
C GLY A 95 -7.96 -1.65 19.21
N SER A 96 -6.83 -0.94 19.35
CA SER A 96 -6.24 -0.49 20.63
C SER A 96 -6.46 1.00 20.87
#